data_AF-A0AAU5DIJ5-F1
#
_entry.id   AF-A0AAU5DIJ5-F1
#
_cell.length_a   1.000
_cell.length_b   1.000
_cell.length_c   1.000
_cell.angle_alpha   90.00
_cell.angle_beta   90.00
_cell.angle_gamma   90.00
#
_symmetry.space_group_name_H-M   'P 1'
#
loop_
_entity.id
_entity.type
_entity.pdbx_description
1 polymer ?
#
loop_
_entity_poly.entity_id
_entity_poly.type
_entity_poly.pdbx_seq_one_letter_code
_entity_poly.pdbx_strand_id
1 'polypeptide(L)'
;MTAAPRSSSDRPFVSGPVPVELLPFLPEDFHDGGDADDWLAHLAPWGWTGIRDWGTEGWDLSNWPYQAVALYDSPFELCYAFAVYTEGDVSVEAWATREERDASVDVLALHYWSHSERGPVDAPHPSTPPSGIPVRFRGPYCPADTRT
;
A
#
# COMPACT_ATOMS: atom_id res chain seq x y z
N MET A 1 5.62 -39.22 1.66
CA MET A 1 5.05 -38.52 0.48
C MET A 1 5.53 -37.09 0.56
N THR A 2 6.53 -36.73 -0.24
CA THR A 2 7.08 -35.37 -0.28
C THR A 2 6.34 -34.62 -1.36
N ALA A 3 5.60 -33.56 -1.00
CA ALA A 3 4.93 -32.71 -1.97
C ALA A 3 5.98 -31.97 -2.80
N ALA A 4 5.88 -32.08 -4.13
CA ALA A 4 6.69 -31.32 -5.05
C ALA A 4 6.37 -29.81 -4.91
N PRO A 5 7.35 -28.91 -5.10
CA PRO A 5 7.07 -27.48 -5.12
C PRO A 5 6.12 -27.18 -6.28
N ARG A 6 5.03 -26.44 -6.02
CA ARG A 6 4.10 -26.00 -7.06
C ARG A 6 4.88 -25.12 -8.04
N SER A 7 4.86 -25.52 -9.32
CA SER A 7 5.47 -24.77 -10.41
C SER A 7 4.86 -23.37 -10.48
N SER A 8 5.70 -22.36 -10.71
CA SER A 8 5.34 -20.94 -10.91
C SER A 8 4.41 -20.66 -12.11
N SER A 9 3.88 -21.71 -12.76
CA SER A 9 3.27 -21.65 -14.10
C SER A 9 1.75 -21.46 -14.12
N ASP A 10 1.08 -21.38 -12.97
CA ASP A 10 -0.40 -21.27 -12.87
C ASP A 10 -0.91 -19.89 -12.42
N ARG A 11 -0.02 -18.90 -12.23
CA ARG A 11 -0.49 -17.53 -11.91
C ARG A 11 -0.98 -16.83 -13.16
N PRO A 12 -2.23 -16.31 -13.17
CA PRO A 12 -2.76 -15.61 -14.33
C PRO A 12 -2.04 -14.29 -14.61
N PHE A 13 -1.39 -13.71 -13.60
CA PHE A 13 -0.63 -12.46 -13.69
C PHE A 13 0.74 -12.64 -13.05
N VAL A 14 1.79 -12.18 -13.73
CA VAL A 14 3.19 -12.31 -13.28
C VAL A 14 3.90 -10.97 -13.09
N SER A 15 3.34 -9.89 -13.67
CA SER A 15 3.81 -8.51 -13.55
C SER A 15 2.72 -7.58 -14.08
N GLY A 16 2.78 -6.33 -13.65
CA GLY A 16 1.96 -5.23 -14.13
C GLY A 16 0.67 -5.01 -13.33
N PRO A 17 -0.11 -3.99 -13.72
CA PRO A 17 -1.42 -3.75 -13.13
C PRO A 17 -2.36 -4.93 -13.43
N VAL A 18 -3.23 -5.25 -12.48
CA VAL A 18 -4.24 -6.30 -12.63
C VAL A 18 -5.64 -5.73 -12.38
N PRO A 19 -6.71 -6.38 -12.89
CA PRO A 19 -8.08 -5.94 -12.63
C PRO A 19 -8.40 -5.90 -11.13
N VAL A 20 -8.98 -4.81 -10.65
CA VAL A 20 -9.36 -4.63 -9.24
C VAL A 20 -10.53 -5.56 -8.85
N GLU A 21 -11.25 -6.10 -9.83
CA GLU A 21 -12.33 -7.08 -9.68
C GLU A 21 -11.82 -8.44 -9.17
N LEU A 22 -10.49 -8.65 -9.11
CA LEU A 22 -9.88 -9.81 -8.47
C LEU A 22 -9.83 -9.69 -6.94
N LEU A 23 -10.05 -8.49 -6.40
CA LEU A 23 -10.05 -8.27 -4.96
C LEU A 23 -11.31 -8.94 -4.34
N PRO A 24 -11.18 -9.59 -3.17
CA PRO A 24 -12.33 -10.23 -2.51
C PRO A 24 -13.37 -9.20 -2.05
N PHE A 25 -12.92 -7.96 -1.84
CA PHE A 25 -13.71 -6.79 -1.52
C PHE A 25 -13.00 -5.58 -2.11
N LEU A 26 -13.71 -4.80 -2.94
CA LEU A 26 -13.23 -3.54 -3.48
C LEU A 26 -13.65 -2.43 -2.53
N PRO A 27 -12.72 -1.69 -1.90
CA PRO A 27 -13.06 -0.52 -1.11
C PRO A 27 -13.87 0.49 -1.93
N GLU A 28 -15.08 0.79 -1.46
CA GLU A 28 -15.98 1.79 -2.05
C GLU A 28 -15.81 3.15 -1.36
N ASP A 29 -16.34 4.21 -1.97
CA ASP A 29 -16.43 5.53 -1.34
C ASP A 29 -17.17 5.44 0.02
N PHE A 30 -16.65 6.13 1.02
CA PHE A 30 -17.02 5.98 2.42
C PHE A 30 -17.51 7.31 3.01
N HIS A 31 -18.73 7.70 2.62
CA HIS A 31 -19.36 8.98 3.01
C HIS A 31 -20.36 8.85 4.16
N ASP A 32 -20.23 7.83 5.01
CA ASP A 32 -21.18 7.57 6.11
C ASP A 32 -21.03 8.51 7.32
N GLY A 33 -20.06 9.44 7.26
CA GLY A 33 -19.74 10.40 8.31
C GLY A 33 -18.65 9.93 9.28
N GLY A 34 -18.03 8.78 9.03
CA GLY A 34 -16.83 8.30 9.73
C GLY A 34 -15.53 8.86 9.17
N ASP A 35 -14.42 8.57 9.86
CA ASP A 35 -13.07 8.96 9.46
C ASP A 35 -12.22 7.76 8.98
N ALA A 36 -10.91 7.95 8.81
CA ALA A 36 -10.00 6.88 8.40
C ALA A 36 -10.03 5.64 9.33
N ASP A 37 -10.25 5.81 10.64
CA ASP A 37 -10.34 4.69 11.58
C ASP A 37 -11.60 3.86 11.31
N ASP A 38 -12.74 4.52 11.09
CA ASP A 38 -14.01 3.86 10.74
C ASP A 38 -13.91 3.11 9.40
N TRP A 39 -13.33 3.76 8.40
CA TRP A 39 -13.10 3.16 7.08
C TRP A 39 -12.22 1.91 7.18
N LEU A 40 -11.11 1.96 7.91
CA LEU A 40 -10.22 0.80 8.07
C LEU A 40 -10.85 -0.33 8.89
N ALA A 41 -11.66 0.01 9.90
CA ALA A 41 -12.43 -0.99 10.64
C ALA A 41 -13.42 -1.72 9.71
N HIS A 42 -13.99 -1.02 8.73
CA HIS A 42 -14.85 -1.62 7.70
C HIS A 42 -14.08 -2.56 6.75
N LEU A 43 -12.83 -2.23 6.41
CA LEU A 43 -12.01 -3.04 5.50
C LEU A 43 -11.33 -4.25 6.15
N ALA A 44 -11.03 -4.17 7.46
CA ALA A 44 -10.25 -5.18 8.16
C ALA A 44 -10.80 -6.63 8.04
N PRO A 45 -12.12 -6.90 8.10
CA PRO A 45 -12.66 -8.25 7.90
C PRO A 45 -12.34 -8.87 6.53
N TRP A 46 -11.98 -8.05 5.54
CA TRP A 46 -11.66 -8.45 4.17
C TRP A 46 -10.16 -8.60 3.92
N GLY A 47 -9.33 -8.48 4.97
CA GLY A 47 -7.88 -8.70 4.89
C GLY A 47 -7.07 -7.45 4.49
N TRP A 48 -7.70 -6.29 4.43
CA TRP A 48 -6.98 -5.02 4.27
C TRP A 48 -6.34 -4.60 5.59
N THR A 49 -5.13 -4.03 5.50
CA THR A 49 -4.37 -3.54 6.65
C THR A 49 -4.04 -2.08 6.45
N GLY A 50 -4.48 -1.22 7.36
CA GLY A 50 -4.09 0.19 7.39
C GLY A 50 -2.60 0.35 7.69
N ILE A 51 -1.93 1.21 6.93
CA ILE A 51 -0.53 1.55 7.14
C ILE A 51 -0.39 3.05 7.36
N ARG A 52 0.56 3.42 8.21
CA ARG A 52 0.81 4.82 8.59
C ARG A 52 2.21 5.28 8.24
N ASP A 53 3.17 4.37 8.32
CA ASP A 53 4.59 4.67 8.28
C ASP A 53 5.22 4.01 7.05
N TRP A 54 6.04 4.77 6.33
CA TRP A 54 6.70 4.33 5.10
C TRP A 54 8.18 4.73 5.07
N GLY A 55 8.95 4.01 4.27
CA GLY A 55 10.40 4.16 4.22
C GLY A 55 11.10 3.64 5.48
N THR A 56 12.43 3.65 5.44
CA THR A 56 13.27 2.99 6.46
C THR A 56 13.28 3.69 7.82
N GLU A 57 12.84 4.95 7.91
CA GLU A 57 12.76 5.70 9.17
C GLU A 57 11.32 5.86 9.68
N GLY A 58 10.32 5.34 8.95
CA GLY A 58 8.92 5.39 9.36
C GLY A 58 8.32 6.79 9.26
N TRP A 59 8.48 7.44 8.11
CA TRP A 59 7.82 8.73 7.85
C TRP A 59 6.33 8.54 7.58
N ASP A 60 5.52 9.53 8.00
CA ASP A 60 4.07 9.54 7.80
C ASP A 60 3.72 9.36 6.31
N LEU A 61 2.89 8.38 5.96
CA LEU A 61 2.45 8.09 4.60
C LEU A 61 1.17 8.84 4.20
N SER A 62 0.43 9.39 5.17
CA SER A 62 -0.85 10.05 4.93
C SER A 62 -1.19 11.10 6.00
N ASN A 63 -2.18 11.94 5.72
CA ASN A 63 -2.74 12.91 6.67
C ASN A 63 -3.88 12.33 7.51
N TRP A 64 -3.57 11.49 8.49
CA TRP A 64 -4.59 10.93 9.38
C TRP A 64 -5.27 12.01 10.25
N PRO A 65 -6.61 11.95 10.49
CA PRO A 65 -7.58 10.93 10.05
C PRO A 65 -8.27 11.24 8.71
N TYR A 66 -7.89 12.31 8.03
CA TYR A 66 -8.53 12.75 6.78
C TYR A 66 -8.10 11.93 5.56
N GLN A 67 -6.91 11.33 5.62
CA GLN A 67 -6.35 10.49 4.59
C GLN A 67 -5.68 9.26 5.19
N ALA A 68 -5.93 8.09 4.59
CA ALA A 68 -5.33 6.83 5.01
C ALA A 68 -4.99 5.94 3.82
N VAL A 69 -4.02 5.06 4.03
CA VAL A 69 -3.62 4.05 3.05
C VAL A 69 -3.85 2.67 3.66
N ALA A 70 -4.51 1.80 2.90
CA ALA A 70 -4.71 0.41 3.25
C ALA A 70 -4.00 -0.48 2.23
N LEU A 71 -3.32 -1.53 2.70
CA LEU A 71 -2.70 -2.55 1.85
C LEU A 71 -3.53 -3.82 1.86
N TYR A 72 -3.55 -4.51 0.72
CA TYR A 72 -4.08 -5.86 0.61
C TYR A 72 -3.03 -6.80 0.00
N ASP A 73 -2.79 -7.91 0.67
CA ASP A 73 -1.95 -9.00 0.20
C ASP A 73 -2.85 -10.22 -0.04
N SER A 74 -2.98 -10.66 -1.30
CA SER A 74 -3.78 -11.84 -1.59
C SER A 74 -3.20 -13.08 -0.88
N PRO A 75 -4.00 -13.83 -0.11
CA PRO A 75 -3.53 -15.06 0.55
C PRO A 75 -3.20 -16.17 -0.46
N PHE A 76 -3.62 -16.02 -1.71
CA PHE A 76 -3.34 -16.92 -2.82
C PHE A 76 -2.28 -16.36 -3.78
N GLU A 77 -1.67 -15.22 -3.43
CA GLU A 77 -0.67 -14.51 -4.24
C GLU A 77 -1.15 -14.23 -5.68
N LEU A 78 -2.44 -13.94 -5.84
CA LEU A 78 -3.06 -13.62 -7.13
C LEU A 78 -2.91 -12.14 -7.50
N CYS A 79 -2.92 -11.26 -6.50
CA CYS A 79 -2.77 -9.82 -6.64
C CYS A 79 -2.34 -9.19 -5.31
N TYR A 80 -1.85 -7.96 -5.40
CA TYR A 80 -1.49 -7.11 -4.28
C TYR A 80 -2.06 -5.74 -4.57
N ALA A 81 -2.69 -5.10 -3.60
CA ALA A 81 -3.33 -3.82 -3.82
C ALA A 81 -2.99 -2.83 -2.72
N PHE A 82 -3.24 -1.56 -3.02
CA PHE A 82 -3.41 -0.53 -2.03
C PHE A 82 -4.67 0.29 -2.34
N ALA A 83 -5.27 0.86 -1.31
CA ALA A 83 -6.37 1.79 -1.40
C ALA A 83 -6.01 3.07 -0.66
N VAL A 84 -6.40 4.22 -1.20
CA VAL A 84 -6.25 5.54 -0.59
C VAL A 84 -7.62 6.11 -0.32
N TYR A 85 -7.91 6.36 0.95
CA TYR A 85 -9.06 7.13 1.40
C TYR A 85 -8.65 8.59 1.56
N THR A 86 -9.48 9.52 1.08
CA THR A 86 -9.35 10.96 1.34
C THR A 86 -10.74 11.57 1.58
N GLU A 87 -11.08 11.84 2.84
CA GLU A 87 -12.34 12.46 3.27
C GLU A 87 -13.61 11.84 2.64
N GLY A 88 -13.59 10.51 2.46
CA GLY A 88 -14.70 9.73 1.90
C GLY A 88 -14.48 9.25 0.48
N ASP A 89 -13.64 9.92 -0.31
CA ASP A 89 -13.29 9.46 -1.66
C ASP A 89 -12.26 8.33 -1.57
N VAL A 90 -12.47 7.22 -2.30
CA VAL A 90 -11.58 6.07 -2.29
C VAL A 90 -11.05 5.77 -3.68
N SER A 91 -9.71 5.65 -3.79
CA SER A 91 -9.04 5.14 -4.99
C SER A 91 -8.32 3.83 -4.69
N VAL A 92 -8.29 2.92 -5.66
CA VAL A 92 -7.73 1.57 -5.49
C VAL A 92 -6.87 1.21 -6.70
N GLU A 93 -5.68 0.68 -6.43
CA GLU A 93 -4.81 0.11 -7.45
C GLU A 93 -4.44 -1.33 -7.08
N ALA A 94 -4.37 -2.21 -8.08
CA ALA A 94 -3.99 -3.60 -7.92
C ALA A 94 -2.88 -4.00 -8.90
N TRP A 95 -1.96 -4.83 -8.41
CA TRP A 95 -0.72 -5.24 -9.06
C TRP A 95 -0.54 -6.75 -8.97
N ALA A 96 0.18 -7.32 -9.93
CA ALA A 96 0.48 -8.75 -9.96
C ALA A 96 1.47 -9.15 -8.85
N THR A 97 2.36 -8.24 -8.45
CA THR A 97 3.41 -8.50 -7.47
C THR A 97 3.38 -7.51 -6.31
N ARG A 98 3.90 -7.95 -5.16
CA ARG A 98 4.04 -7.09 -3.98
C ARG A 98 4.99 -5.95 -4.25
N GLU A 99 6.08 -6.24 -4.97
CA GLU A 99 7.12 -5.28 -5.30
C GLU A 99 6.60 -4.14 -6.17
N GLU A 100 5.71 -4.43 -7.13
CA GLU A 100 5.06 -3.39 -7.94
C GLU A 100 4.07 -2.56 -7.12
N ARG A 101 3.29 -3.20 -6.24
CA ARG A 101 2.40 -2.51 -5.31
C ARG A 101 3.18 -1.56 -4.40
N ASP A 102 4.25 -2.06 -3.77
CA ASP A 102 5.11 -1.25 -2.89
C ASP A 102 5.81 -0.12 -3.67
N ALA A 103 6.26 -0.36 -4.91
CA ALA A 103 6.85 0.67 -5.75
C ALA A 103 5.86 1.79 -6.12
N SER A 104 4.57 1.48 -6.29
CA SER A 104 3.53 2.50 -6.47
C SER A 104 3.25 3.27 -5.18
N VAL A 105 3.28 2.60 -4.01
CA VAL A 105 3.18 3.27 -2.71
C VAL A 105 4.40 4.14 -2.43
N ASP A 106 5.60 3.78 -2.89
CA ASP A 106 6.79 4.64 -2.82
C ASP A 106 6.56 5.99 -3.52
N VAL A 107 5.93 5.96 -4.70
CA VAL A 107 5.58 7.17 -5.46
C VAL A 107 4.51 7.98 -4.73
N LEU A 108 3.47 7.31 -4.21
CA LEU A 108 2.44 7.94 -3.37
C LEU A 108 3.07 8.66 -2.15
N ALA A 109 4.04 8.04 -1.50
CA ALA A 109 4.75 8.62 -0.37
C ALA A 109 5.48 9.91 -0.75
N LEU A 110 6.21 9.93 -1.89
CA LEU A 110 6.85 11.15 -2.38
C LEU A 110 5.83 12.27 -2.67
N HIS A 111 4.69 11.93 -3.27
CA HIS A 111 3.60 12.88 -3.51
C HIS A 111 3.03 13.46 -2.22
N TYR A 112 2.83 12.62 -1.19
CA TYR A 112 2.38 13.09 0.12
C TYR A 112 3.41 14.00 0.78
N TRP A 113 4.68 13.56 0.84
CA TRP A 113 5.76 14.31 1.48
C TRP A 113 6.07 15.65 0.79
N SER A 114 5.87 15.75 -0.52
CA SER A 114 6.07 17.04 -1.22
C SER A 114 5.03 18.10 -0.83
N HIS A 115 3.93 17.71 -0.20
CA HIS A 115 2.83 18.59 0.24
C HIS A 115 2.67 18.63 1.76
N SER A 116 3.58 18.01 2.52
CA SER A 116 3.50 17.94 3.98
C SER A 116 4.84 18.30 4.64
N GLU A 117 4.77 18.81 5.87
CA GLU A 117 5.95 19.04 6.72
C GLU A 117 6.35 17.78 7.50
N ARG A 118 5.67 16.65 7.26
CA ARG A 118 5.80 15.39 8.01
C ARG A 118 6.67 14.34 7.30
N GLY A 119 7.02 14.60 6.03
CA GLY A 119 7.93 13.78 5.27
C GLY A 119 9.42 14.08 5.54
N PRO A 120 10.33 13.31 4.93
CA PRO A 120 11.76 13.62 4.97
C PRO A 120 12.05 14.93 4.23
N VAL A 121 12.88 15.78 4.85
CA VAL A 121 13.30 17.07 4.27
C VAL A 121 14.08 16.92 2.96
N ASP A 122 14.69 15.77 2.75
CA ASP A 122 15.51 15.42 1.60
C ASP A 122 14.86 14.36 0.69
N ALA A 123 13.53 14.23 0.76
CA ALA A 123 12.77 13.40 -0.16
C ALA A 123 13.05 13.79 -1.62
N PRO A 124 13.19 12.81 -2.53
CA PRO A 124 13.21 13.08 -3.96
C PRO A 124 11.95 13.79 -4.44
N HIS A 125 12.04 14.46 -5.60
CA HIS A 125 10.88 15.09 -6.22
C HIS A 125 9.77 14.06 -6.50
N PRO A 126 8.47 14.39 -6.36
CA PRO A 126 7.36 13.45 -6.55
C PRO A 126 7.30 12.83 -7.96
N SER A 127 7.87 13.49 -8.98
CA SER A 127 8.01 12.93 -10.33
C SER A 127 9.18 11.95 -10.51
N THR A 128 9.89 11.57 -9.44
CA THR A 128 10.96 10.57 -9.50
C THR A 128 10.34 9.22 -9.84
N PRO A 129 10.76 8.55 -10.93
CA PRO A 129 10.22 7.24 -11.26
C PRO A 129 10.59 6.21 -10.18
N PRO A 130 9.80 5.14 -9.98
CA PRO A 130 10.04 4.17 -8.91
C PRO A 130 11.48 3.61 -8.87
N SER A 131 12.07 3.34 -10.04
CA SER A 131 13.45 2.85 -10.15
C SER A 131 14.52 3.83 -9.64
N GLY A 132 14.20 5.13 -9.59
CA GLY A 132 15.10 6.21 -9.16
C GLY A 132 14.96 6.62 -7.69
N ILE A 133 13.94 6.13 -6.97
CA ILE A 133 13.72 6.49 -5.55
C ILE A 133 14.83 5.85 -4.70
N PRO A 134 15.60 6.52 -3.85
CA PRO A 134 16.60 5.83 -3.02
C PRO A 134 15.95 4.84 -2.03
N VAL A 135 16.61 3.70 -1.76
CA VAL A 135 16.10 2.62 -0.88
C VAL A 135 15.62 3.12 0.48
N ARG A 136 16.28 4.15 1.03
CA ARG A 136 15.90 4.78 2.29
C ARG A 136 14.43 5.21 2.33
N PHE A 137 13.87 5.63 1.20
CA PHE A 137 12.50 6.15 1.08
C PHE A 137 11.49 5.10 0.61
N ARG A 138 11.89 3.82 0.49
CA ARG A 138 11.05 2.76 -0.09
C ARG A 138 10.51 1.79 0.95
N GLY A 139 9.36 1.20 0.63
CA GLY A 139 8.75 0.06 1.30
C GLY A 139 8.05 0.40 2.62
N PRO A 140 7.22 -0.53 3.12
CA PRO A 140 6.58 -0.37 4.42
C PRO A 140 7.65 -0.29 5.52
N TYR A 141 7.44 0.61 6.48
CA TYR A 141 8.33 0.70 7.62
C TYR A 141 8.28 -0.60 8.43
N CYS A 142 9.43 -1.22 8.61
CA CYS A 142 9.60 -2.35 9.52
C CYS A 142 10.46 -1.87 10.68
N PRO A 143 9.87 -1.58 11.86
CA PRO A 143 10.67 -1.19 13.01
C PRO A 143 11.67 -2.31 13.31
N ALA A 144 12.94 -1.93 13.47
CA ALA A 144 13.96 -2.89 13.87
C ALA A 144 13.50 -3.56 15.15
N ASP A 145 13.37 -4.90 15.12
CA ASP A 145 12.89 -5.74 16.21
C ASP A 145 13.68 -5.36 17.46
N THR A 146 13.10 -4.52 18.32
CA THR A 146 13.77 -3.94 19.48
C THR A 146 13.71 -4.99 20.58
N ARG A 147 14.36 -6.14 20.33
CA ARG A 147 14.61 -7.15 21.35
C ARG A 147 15.61 -6.57 22.33
N THR A 148 15.09 -5.96 23.37
CA THR A 148 15.81 -5.65 24.60
C THR A 148 15.62 -6.81 25.57
#